data_AF-A0A0M1J8D1-F1
#
_entry.id   AF-A0A0M1J8D1-F1
#
_cell.length_a   1.000
_cell.length_b   1.000
_cell.length_c   1.000
_cell.angle_alpha   90.00
_cell.angle_beta   90.00
_cell.angle_gamma   90.00
#
_symmetry.space_group_name_H-M   'P 1'
#
loop_
_entity.id
_entity.type
_entity.pdbx_description
1 polymer ?
#
loop_
_entity_poly.entity_id
_entity_poly.type
_entity_poly.pdbx_seq_one_letter_code
_entity_poly.pdbx_strand_id
1 'polypeptide(L)'
;MSTGLFHRLKCLLGSQQPGPSTTEQLIKLLKEAKKQGILDSDSLSMLEGVLQVSELQVRDVMVPRAQVVAVKRNDNLDQILQIARTSAHSRFPIIGEDRGEVVGLLLAKDLVAFLGRDVDPRRFNIRELLRSAVFVPESKRLNVLLKEFR
;
A
#
# COMPACT_ATOMS: atom_id res chain seq x y z
N MET A 1 -37.18 10.32 -42.32
CA MET A 1 -36.59 11.63 -41.96
C MET A 1 -37.29 12.23 -40.74
N SER A 2 -37.08 11.73 -39.51
CA SER A 2 -37.74 12.33 -38.31
C SER A 2 -36.97 12.16 -36.97
N THR A 3 -35.85 11.45 -36.93
CA THR A 3 -35.09 11.21 -35.69
C THR A 3 -34.39 12.46 -35.11
N GLY A 4 -34.23 13.54 -35.89
CA GLY A 4 -33.56 14.77 -35.45
C GLY A 4 -34.38 15.64 -34.50
N LEU A 5 -35.72 15.60 -34.59
CA LEU A 5 -36.59 16.46 -33.79
C LEU A 5 -36.71 15.95 -32.34
N PHE A 6 -36.82 14.63 -32.17
CA PHE A 6 -36.85 13.99 -30.85
C PHE A 6 -35.52 14.14 -30.09
N HIS A 7 -34.38 14.05 -30.78
CA HIS A 7 -33.07 14.27 -30.14
C HIS A 7 -32.89 15.73 -29.67
N ARG A 8 -33.35 16.70 -30.47
CA ARG A 8 -33.31 18.12 -30.09
C ARG A 8 -34.27 18.44 -28.93
N LEU A 9 -35.46 17.84 -28.91
CA LEU A 9 -36.41 18.00 -27.81
C LEU A 9 -35.87 17.43 -26.49
N LYS A 10 -35.15 16.30 -26.54
CA LYS A 10 -34.56 15.66 -25.35
C LYS A 10 -33.44 16.50 -24.71
N CYS A 11 -32.67 17.23 -25.51
CA CYS A 11 -31.70 18.23 -25.03
C CYS A 11 -32.37 19.50 -24.49
N LEU A 12 -33.43 19.99 -25.15
CA LEU A 12 -34.18 21.20 -24.74
C LEU A 12 -34.97 21.01 -23.44
N LEU A 13 -35.46 19.78 -23.17
CA LEU A 13 -36.20 19.44 -21.95
C LEU A 13 -35.29 19.05 -20.77
N GLY A 14 -33.97 19.22 -20.87
CA GLY A 14 -33.08 19.19 -19.71
C GLY A 14 -33.14 17.91 -18.88
N SER A 15 -33.43 16.76 -19.49
CA SER A 15 -33.24 15.47 -18.82
C SER A 15 -31.76 15.10 -18.87
N GLN A 16 -30.92 15.87 -18.17
CA GLN A 16 -29.68 15.32 -17.66
C GLN A 16 -30.12 14.13 -16.79
N GLN A 17 -29.91 12.91 -17.27
CA GLN A 17 -29.88 11.77 -16.37
C GLN A 17 -28.86 12.15 -15.29
N PRO A 18 -29.28 12.38 -14.04
CA PRO A 18 -28.32 12.81 -13.04
C PRO A 18 -27.26 11.72 -12.97
N GLY A 19 -26.00 12.12 -13.19
CA GLY A 19 -24.87 11.23 -13.02
C GLY A 19 -24.88 10.64 -11.60
N PRO A 20 -24.13 9.55 -11.36
CA PRO A 20 -24.08 8.96 -10.02
C PRO A 20 -23.68 10.02 -9.00
N SER A 21 -24.55 10.25 -8.01
CA SER A 21 -24.38 11.25 -6.96
C SER A 21 -23.84 10.64 -5.66
N THR A 22 -23.78 9.31 -5.59
CA THR A 22 -23.18 8.56 -4.48
C THR A 22 -22.24 7.49 -5.01
N THR A 23 -21.31 7.04 -4.15
CA THR A 23 -20.36 5.96 -4.48
C THR A 23 -21.10 4.67 -4.85
N GLU A 24 -22.21 4.36 -4.18
CA GLU A 24 -23.04 3.17 -4.48
C GLU A 24 -23.66 3.25 -5.88
N GLN A 25 -24.12 4.45 -6.28
CA GLN A 25 -24.65 4.66 -7.63
C GLN A 25 -23.56 4.50 -8.68
N LEU A 26 -22.35 5.01 -8.41
CA LEU A 26 -21.20 4.84 -9.28
C LEU A 26 -20.83 3.36 -9.44
N ILE A 27 -20.76 2.61 -8.34
CA ILE A 27 -20.47 1.17 -8.37
C ILE A 27 -21.54 0.40 -9.19
N LYS A 28 -22.82 0.76 -9.05
CA LYS A 28 -23.90 0.16 -9.85
C LYS A 28 -23.68 0.41 -11.36
N LEU A 29 -23.30 1.62 -11.73
CA LEU A 29 -22.99 1.97 -13.12
C LEU A 29 -21.81 1.16 -13.66
N LEU A 30 -20.73 1.04 -12.88
CA LEU A 30 -19.56 0.25 -13.27
C LEU A 30 -19.90 -1.24 -13.45
N LYS A 31 -20.76 -1.79 -12.60
CA LYS A 31 -21.26 -3.18 -12.72
C LYS A 31 -22.10 -3.38 -13.98
N GLU A 32 -22.89 -2.39 -14.37
CA GLU A 32 -23.67 -2.45 -15.60
C GLU A 32 -22.76 -2.37 -16.84
N ALA A 33 -21.75 -1.49 -16.83
CA ALA A 33 -20.75 -1.43 -17.88
C ALA A 33 -19.99 -2.77 -18.04
N LYS A 34 -19.70 -3.47 -16.93
CA LYS A 34 -19.17 -4.85 -16.99
C LYS A 34 -20.13 -5.82 -17.68
N LYS A 35 -21.41 -5.81 -17.32
CA LYS A 35 -22.43 -6.69 -17.96
C LYS A 35 -22.57 -6.44 -19.46
N GLN A 36 -22.39 -5.19 -19.88
CA GLN A 36 -22.42 -4.78 -21.27
C GLN A 36 -21.11 -5.10 -22.02
N GLY A 37 -20.12 -5.68 -21.35
CA GLY A 37 -18.82 -6.03 -21.95
C GLY A 37 -17.90 -4.84 -22.19
N ILE A 38 -18.21 -3.66 -21.63
CA ILE A 38 -17.38 -2.45 -21.73
C ILE A 38 -16.19 -2.53 -20.77
N LEU A 39 -16.36 -3.20 -19.62
CA LEU A 39 -15.33 -3.44 -18.62
C LEU A 39 -15.19 -4.94 -18.37
N ASP A 40 -13.95 -5.40 -18.20
CA ASP A 40 -13.68 -6.75 -17.70
C ASP A 40 -13.80 -6.83 -16.16
N SER A 41 -13.66 -8.04 -15.62
CA SER A 41 -13.75 -8.27 -14.18
C SER A 41 -12.61 -7.61 -13.39
N ASP A 42 -11.40 -7.62 -13.92
CA ASP A 42 -10.21 -7.13 -13.23
C ASP A 42 -10.26 -5.61 -13.13
N SER A 43 -10.63 -4.95 -14.23
CA SER A 43 -10.87 -3.52 -14.33
C SER A 43 -11.96 -3.06 -13.34
N LEU A 44 -13.08 -3.79 -13.24
CA LEU A 44 -14.10 -3.48 -12.24
C LEU A 44 -13.55 -3.60 -10.82
N SER A 45 -12.84 -4.69 -10.50
CA SER A 45 -12.27 -4.90 -9.17
C SER A 45 -11.22 -3.84 -8.81
N MET A 46 -10.40 -3.41 -9.77
CA MET A 46 -9.45 -2.31 -9.57
C MET A 46 -10.18 -0.99 -9.26
N LEU A 47 -11.22 -0.64 -10.03
CA LEU A 47 -11.99 0.59 -9.81
C LEU A 47 -12.71 0.58 -8.46
N GLU A 48 -13.33 -0.54 -8.08
CA GLU A 48 -13.94 -0.70 -6.76
C GLU A 48 -12.90 -0.53 -5.63
N GLY A 49 -11.70 -1.12 -5.78
CA GLY A 49 -10.60 -0.98 -4.83
C GLY A 49 -10.12 0.47 -4.68
N VAL A 50 -10.00 1.22 -5.78
CA VAL A 50 -9.60 2.64 -5.73
C VAL A 50 -10.62 3.48 -4.96
N LEU A 51 -11.92 3.24 -5.17
CA LEU A 51 -12.98 3.93 -4.44
C LEU A 51 -12.98 3.59 -2.94
N GLN A 52 -12.57 2.38 -2.56
CA GLN A 52 -12.44 2.01 -1.14
C GLN A 52 -11.23 2.69 -0.49
N VAL A 53 -10.09 2.78 -1.19
CA VAL A 53 -8.85 3.36 -0.67
C VAL A 53 -9.02 4.83 -0.24
N SER A 54 -9.92 5.60 -0.86
CA SER A 54 -10.18 6.98 -0.42
C SER A 54 -10.81 7.06 0.97
N GLU A 55 -11.50 6.01 1.41
CA GLU A 55 -12.13 5.96 2.73
C GLU A 55 -11.23 5.35 3.81
N LEU A 56 -10.24 4.55 3.44
CA LEU A 56 -9.36 3.88 4.40
C LEU A 56 -8.38 4.84 5.11
N GLN A 57 -8.05 4.47 6.34
CA GLN A 57 -6.99 5.05 7.16
C GLN A 57 -5.82 4.07 7.32
N VAL A 58 -4.67 4.55 7.77
CA VAL A 58 -3.47 3.72 7.99
C VAL A 58 -3.76 2.55 8.93
N ARG A 59 -4.52 2.78 10.01
CA ARG A 59 -4.89 1.71 10.95
C ARG A 59 -5.64 0.54 10.32
N ASP A 60 -6.34 0.77 9.21
CA ASP A 60 -7.17 -0.25 8.56
C ASP A 60 -6.32 -1.23 7.75
N VAL A 61 -5.06 -0.87 7.45
CA VAL A 61 -4.14 -1.65 6.61
C VAL A 61 -2.78 -1.95 7.26
N MET A 62 -2.50 -1.39 8.43
CA MET A 62 -1.22 -1.60 9.12
C MET A 62 -1.09 -3.02 9.69
N VAL A 63 0.16 -3.51 9.82
CA VAL A 63 0.44 -4.75 10.56
C VAL A 63 0.46 -4.43 12.06
N PRO A 64 -0.35 -5.10 12.90
CA PRO A 64 -0.35 -4.87 14.34
C PRO A 64 1.03 -5.09 14.95
N ARG A 65 1.44 -4.23 15.89
CA ARG A 65 2.80 -4.23 16.46
C ARG A 65 3.26 -5.59 17.02
N ALA A 66 2.35 -6.39 17.58
CA ALA A 66 2.66 -7.72 18.10
C ALA A 66 3.00 -8.75 17.00
N GLN A 67 2.62 -8.49 15.75
CA GLN A 67 2.82 -9.36 14.59
C GLN A 67 3.97 -8.87 13.70
N VAL A 68 4.56 -7.71 14.00
CA VAL A 68 5.67 -7.15 13.21
C VAL A 68 6.93 -7.96 13.46
N VAL A 69 7.51 -8.50 12.37
CA VAL A 69 8.85 -9.07 12.38
C VAL A 69 9.86 -7.93 12.37
N ALA A 70 10.59 -7.77 13.47
CA ALA A 70 11.59 -6.72 13.66
C ALA A 70 12.97 -7.34 13.93
N VAL A 71 14.01 -6.55 13.72
CA VAL A 71 15.39 -6.88 14.11
C VAL A 71 15.80 -5.98 15.27
N LYS A 72 16.57 -6.49 16.23
CA LYS A 72 17.08 -5.66 17.33
C LYS A 72 18.39 -5.02 16.91
N ARG A 73 18.64 -3.81 17.43
CA ARG A 73 19.91 -3.08 17.21
C ARG A 73 21.16 -3.88 17.62
N ASN A 74 21.02 -4.79 18.58
CA ASN A 74 22.12 -5.57 19.12
C ASN A 74 22.16 -7.02 18.59
N ASP A 75 21.31 -7.38 17.62
CA ASP A 75 21.36 -8.69 16.96
C ASP A 75 22.63 -8.78 16.10
N ASN A 76 23.26 -9.95 16.10
CA ASN A 76 24.40 -10.23 15.23
C ASN A 76 23.93 -10.56 13.80
N LEU A 77 24.88 -10.61 12.86
CA LEU A 77 24.60 -10.86 11.45
C LEU A 77 23.83 -12.18 11.22
N ASP A 78 24.21 -13.26 11.90
CA ASP A 78 23.58 -14.58 11.72
C ASP A 78 22.12 -14.58 12.17
N GLN A 79 21.82 -13.92 13.30
CA GLN A 79 20.45 -13.75 13.80
C GLN A 79 19.60 -12.97 12.79
N ILE A 80 20.13 -11.87 12.25
CA ILE A 80 19.44 -11.02 11.28
C ILE A 80 19.21 -11.78 9.96
N LEU A 81 20.22 -12.50 9.47
CA LEU A 81 20.09 -13.34 8.28
C LEU A 81 19.05 -14.44 8.48
N GLN A 82 18.99 -15.05 9.67
CA GLN A 82 17.99 -16.07 9.96
C GLN A 82 16.56 -15.50 9.98
N ILE A 83 16.36 -14.32 10.59
CA ILE A 83 15.08 -13.60 10.55
C ILE A 83 14.69 -13.30 9.11
N ALA A 84 15.60 -12.75 8.32
CA ALA A 84 15.34 -12.38 6.93
C ALA A 84 14.99 -13.59 6.05
N ARG A 85 15.69 -14.71 6.23
CA ARG A 85 15.43 -15.96 5.49
C ARG A 85 14.09 -16.59 5.88
N THR A 86 13.73 -16.56 7.16
CA THR A 86 12.51 -17.22 7.67
C THR A 86 11.26 -16.43 7.33
N SER A 87 11.30 -15.09 7.42
CA SER A 87 10.12 -14.26 7.14
C SER A 87 9.94 -13.91 5.66
N ALA A 88 11.01 -13.99 4.86
CA ALA A 88 11.03 -13.60 3.45
C ALA A 88 10.54 -12.15 3.20
N HIS A 89 10.72 -11.24 4.17
CA HIS A 89 10.37 -9.83 4.02
C HIS A 89 11.53 -9.01 3.44
N SER A 90 11.20 -7.95 2.71
CA SER A 90 12.21 -7.05 2.12
C SER A 90 12.68 -5.95 3.07
N ARG A 91 11.90 -5.63 4.11
CA ARG A 91 12.15 -4.50 5.02
C ARG A 91 11.85 -4.91 6.45
N PHE A 92 12.71 -4.48 7.37
CA PHE A 92 12.58 -4.78 8.79
C PHE A 92 12.75 -3.50 9.61
N PRO A 93 11.80 -3.16 10.48
CA PRO A 93 12.05 -2.13 11.49
C PRO A 93 13.15 -2.60 12.44
N ILE A 94 14.08 -1.71 12.73
CA ILE A 94 15.13 -1.93 13.73
C ILE A 94 14.61 -1.37 15.04
N ILE A 95 14.55 -2.21 16.08
CA ILE A 95 14.13 -1.81 17.42
C ILE A 95 15.31 -1.59 18.34
N GLY A 96 15.19 -0.57 19.21
CA GLY A 96 16.14 -0.23 20.26
C GLY A 96 16.10 -1.20 21.46
N GLU A 97 16.56 -0.72 22.61
CA GLU A 97 16.55 -1.49 23.87
C GLU A 97 15.20 -1.40 24.57
N ASP A 98 14.56 -0.24 24.48
CA ASP A 98 13.20 -0.05 24.95
C ASP A 98 12.21 -0.77 24.03
N ARG A 99 11.27 -1.49 24.64
CA ARG A 99 10.23 -2.22 23.91
C ARG A 99 9.38 -1.23 23.12
N GLY A 100 9.65 -1.13 21.82
CA GLY A 100 8.82 -0.37 20.87
C GLY A 100 9.44 0.81 20.20
N GLU A 101 10.63 1.22 20.63
CA GLU A 101 11.34 2.27 19.96
C GLU A 101 11.85 1.73 18.63
N VAL A 102 11.32 2.25 17.52
CA VAL A 102 11.86 1.98 16.19
C VAL A 102 12.94 3.00 15.92
N VAL A 103 14.20 2.55 15.89
CA VAL A 103 15.37 3.42 15.68
C VAL A 103 15.70 3.59 14.20
N GLY A 104 15.13 2.76 13.32
CA GLY A 104 15.30 2.86 11.88
C GLY A 104 14.74 1.68 11.12
N LEU A 105 15.17 1.54 9.87
CA LEU A 105 14.73 0.51 8.93
C LEU A 105 15.94 -0.16 8.27
N LEU A 106 15.90 -1.49 8.19
CA LEU A 106 16.85 -2.32 7.47
C LEU A 106 16.20 -2.86 6.19
N LEU A 107 16.90 -2.80 5.05
CA LEU A 107 16.48 -3.49 3.83
C LEU A 107 17.21 -4.84 3.73
N ALA A 108 16.46 -5.91 3.48
CA ALA A 108 17.02 -7.26 3.35
C ALA A 108 18.12 -7.35 2.28
N LYS A 109 17.95 -6.62 1.17
CA LYS A 109 18.92 -6.58 0.07
C LYS A 109 20.29 -6.04 0.50
N ASP A 110 20.34 -5.18 1.52
CA ASP A 110 21.60 -4.58 1.98
C ASP A 110 22.45 -5.63 2.73
N LEU A 111 21.84 -6.74 3.17
CA LEU A 111 22.54 -7.89 3.76
C LEU A 111 23.29 -8.73 2.71
N VAL A 112 22.98 -8.58 1.42
CA VAL A 112 23.62 -9.35 0.34
C VAL A 112 25.13 -9.10 0.28
N ALA A 113 25.58 -7.88 0.63
CA ALA A 113 26.99 -7.55 0.72
C ALA A 113 27.77 -8.39 1.74
N PHE A 114 27.06 -9.03 2.69
CA PHE A 114 27.64 -9.86 3.73
C PHE A 114 27.48 -11.36 3.45
N LEU A 115 26.99 -11.74 2.27
CA LEU A 115 26.86 -13.12 1.84
C LEU A 115 28.13 -13.52 1.07
N GLY A 116 29.04 -14.27 1.69
CA GLY A 116 30.24 -14.77 1.04
C GLY A 116 31.21 -15.44 2.02
N ARG A 117 32.08 -16.32 1.52
CA ARG A 117 33.08 -17.02 2.37
C ARG A 117 34.19 -16.11 2.88
N ASP A 118 34.45 -15.00 2.19
CA ASP A 118 35.54 -14.06 2.48
C ASP A 118 35.08 -12.82 3.28
N VAL A 119 33.81 -12.76 3.67
CA VAL A 119 33.29 -11.65 4.48
C VAL A 119 33.57 -11.95 5.95
N ASP A 120 34.34 -11.09 6.60
CA ASP A 120 34.52 -11.13 8.06
C ASP A 120 33.24 -10.66 8.77
N PRO A 121 32.51 -11.52 9.49
CA PRO A 121 31.29 -11.13 10.21
C PRO A 121 31.54 -10.05 11.27
N ARG A 122 32.79 -9.89 11.75
CA ARG A 122 33.17 -8.85 12.72
C ARG A 122 33.11 -7.44 12.14
N ARG A 123 33.07 -7.32 10.81
CA ARG A 123 32.88 -6.03 10.11
C ARG A 123 31.42 -5.64 10.00
N PHE A 124 30.48 -6.51 10.34
CA PHE A 124 29.07 -6.18 10.29
C PHE A 124 28.73 -5.14 11.36
N ASN A 125 28.16 -4.02 10.92
CA ASN A 125 27.66 -2.97 11.78
C ASN A 125 26.27 -2.53 11.29
N ILE A 126 25.24 -2.91 12.04
CA ILE A 126 23.85 -2.59 11.68
C ILE A 126 23.60 -1.08 11.54
N ARG A 127 24.38 -0.24 12.23
CA ARG A 127 24.24 1.23 12.18
C ARG A 127 24.57 1.79 10.80
N GLU A 128 25.45 1.12 10.05
CA GLU A 128 25.82 1.53 8.69
C GLU A 128 24.72 1.20 7.66
N LEU A 129 23.84 0.25 8.00
CA LEU A 129 22.70 -0.16 7.17
C LEU A 129 21.39 0.52 7.59
N LEU A 130 21.43 1.33 8.66
CA LEU A 130 20.24 1.96 9.24
C LEU A 130 19.74 3.06 8.31
N ARG A 131 18.48 2.94 7.91
CA ARG A 131 17.76 3.99 7.18
C ARG A 131 16.76 4.67 8.11
N SER A 132 16.53 5.96 7.87
CA SER A 132 15.53 6.72 8.63
C SER A 132 14.13 6.12 8.43
N ALA A 133 13.40 5.95 9.53
CA ALA A 133 12.01 5.50 9.52
C ALA A 133 11.08 6.72 9.49
N VAL A 134 10.05 6.68 8.65
CA VAL A 134 8.99 7.70 8.62
C VAL A 134 7.86 7.25 9.54
N PHE A 135 7.44 8.13 10.44
CA PHE A 135 6.34 7.88 11.36
C PHE A 135 5.08 8.60 10.87
N VAL A 136 3.96 7.90 10.93
CA VAL A 136 2.66 8.43 10.51
C VAL A 136 1.60 8.08 11.56
N PRO A 137 0.62 8.96 11.81
CA PRO A 137 -0.47 8.65 12.72
C PRO A 137 -1.42 7.63 12.11
N GLU A 138 -2.01 6.80 12.96
CA GLU A 138 -2.98 5.77 12.59
C GLU A 138 -4.21 6.32 11.85
N SER A 139 -4.61 7.56 12.17
CA SER A 139 -5.75 8.25 11.57
C SER A 139 -5.48 8.86 10.20
N LYS A 140 -4.23 8.84 9.72
CA LYS A 140 -3.87 9.40 8.41
C LYS A 140 -4.63 8.65 7.31
N ARG A 141 -5.19 9.40 6.35
CA ARG A 141 -5.90 8.79 5.20
C ARG A 141 -4.92 8.06 4.30
N LEU A 142 -5.29 6.85 3.87
CA LEU A 142 -4.42 5.97 3.11
C LEU A 142 -4.06 6.56 1.74
N ASN A 143 -5.02 7.17 1.04
CA ASN A 143 -4.79 7.84 -0.24
C ASN A 143 -3.78 9.00 -0.17
N VAL A 144 -3.64 9.65 1.00
CA VAL A 144 -2.63 10.69 1.24
C VAL A 144 -1.26 10.03 1.43
N LEU A 145 -1.18 9.00 2.27
CA LEU A 145 0.07 8.26 2.51
C LEU A 145 0.63 7.63 1.22
N LEU A 146 -0.23 7.04 0.38
CA LEU A 146 0.21 6.44 -0.89
C LEU A 146 0.86 7.44 -1.84
N LYS A 147 0.50 8.72 -1.77
CA LYS A 147 1.16 9.77 -2.57
C LYS A 147 2.56 10.10 -2.06
N GLU A 148 2.80 9.96 -0.77
CA GLU A 148 4.11 10.20 -0.14
C GLU A 148 5.11 9.07 -0.37
N PHE A 149 4.64 7.87 -0.72
CA PHE A 149 5.50 6.73 -1.07
C PHE A 149 6.01 6.75 -2.52
N ARG A 150 5.53 7.68 -3.37
CA ARG A 150 5.97 7.82 -4.77
C ARG A 150 7.27 8.60 -4.85
#